data_AF-A0A818CLP4-F1
#
_entry.id   AF-A0A818CLP4-F1
#
_cell.length_a   1.000
_cell.length_b   1.000
_cell.length_c   1.000
_cell.angle_alpha   90.00
_cell.angle_beta   90.00
_cell.angle_gamma   90.00
#
_symmetry.space_group_name_H-M   'P 1'
#
loop_
_entity.id
_entity.type
_entity.pdbx_description
1 polymer ?
#
loop_
_entity_poly.entity_id
_entity_poly.type
_entity_poly.pdbx_seq_one_letter_code
_entity_poly.pdbx_strand_id
1 'polypeptide(L)'
;MKTYQKIVEELLDETQFFSNYPDLKDELSLVSTVLYDYLSRKFQPRDEPVDIDDKEDLSNNDQLVSTIENAILQERTRLAAALARNRIKSQALSLEDLLPENLREVQQHSAELPVYAWVNLIKTDMETVIKVFENNEQMKRVKTITEMDKRTFYVDYHCSNLLVFHYTQKQRIANHYLVRDNHLYLQDKSSCVAAHTVRKLLTKKDNICLAYVSGGLLLQLLIVLTDELESKIYAFGGRTDENIRDIQAKIKTLGTSDKRIKIFKENFTDINFDELNMENCKVILCNPPDSRSALIQPLDFLYNEGEDVSLLKQFSQPTENKAYLKECVQRETAYMRQAIRYPLAKAIVYVTFSKNKSENEEIVQATINEQTEQRSQQTPRKDIGSYK
;
A
#
# COMPACT_ATOMS: atom_id res chain seq x y z
N MET A 1 10.78 10.56 1.74
CA MET A 1 12.16 10.43 1.24
C MET A 1 12.27 10.67 -0.27
N LYS A 2 11.48 9.99 -1.14
CA LYS A 2 11.50 10.19 -2.61
C LYS A 2 11.59 11.65 -3.06
N THR A 3 10.82 12.53 -2.42
CA THR A 3 10.69 13.93 -2.84
C THR A 3 12.00 14.71 -2.72
N TYR A 4 12.79 14.48 -1.66
CA TYR A 4 14.04 15.20 -1.39
C TYR A 4 15.30 14.42 -1.77
N GLN A 5 15.15 13.18 -2.25
CA GLN A 5 16.27 12.30 -2.54
C GLN A 5 17.29 12.96 -3.48
N LYS A 6 16.82 13.60 -4.55
CA LYS A 6 17.70 14.32 -5.48
C LYS A 6 18.51 15.43 -4.79
N ILE A 7 17.87 16.20 -3.91
CA ILE A 7 18.53 17.28 -3.15
C ILE A 7 19.59 16.67 -2.21
N VAL A 8 19.25 15.56 -1.56
CA VAL A 8 20.16 14.87 -0.65
C VAL A 8 21.36 14.28 -1.39
N GLU A 9 21.14 13.62 -2.53
CA GLU A 9 22.19 13.08 -3.41
C GLU A 9 23.10 14.20 -3.94
N GLU A 10 22.52 15.31 -4.42
CA GLU A 10 23.30 16.49 -4.86
C GLU A 10 24.19 17.05 -3.73
N LEU A 11 23.70 17.07 -2.48
CA LEU A 11 24.49 17.52 -1.33
C LEU A 11 25.62 16.54 -0.98
N LEU A 12 25.36 15.24 -1.03
CA LEU A 12 26.36 14.20 -0.78
C LEU A 12 27.47 14.25 -1.86
N ASP A 13 27.09 14.48 -3.11
CA ASP A 13 28.03 14.62 -4.24
C ASP A 13 28.86 15.90 -4.13
N GLU A 14 28.23 17.06 -3.87
CA GLU A 14 28.91 18.35 -3.75
C GLU A 14 29.91 18.37 -2.57
N THR A 15 29.59 17.68 -1.49
CA THR A 15 30.47 17.56 -0.32
C THR A 15 31.48 16.42 -0.43
N GLN A 16 31.42 15.63 -1.51
CA GLN A 16 32.21 14.40 -1.69
C GLN A 16 32.12 13.47 -0.47
N PHE A 17 30.92 13.34 0.10
CA PHE A 17 30.70 12.65 1.37
C PHE A 17 31.26 11.21 1.35
N PHE A 18 30.92 10.43 0.31
CA PHE A 18 31.39 9.04 0.18
C PHE A 18 32.87 8.91 -0.16
N SER A 19 33.56 9.98 -0.54
CA SER A 19 35.02 9.97 -0.64
C SER A 19 35.67 9.99 0.75
N ASN A 20 35.05 10.66 1.72
CA ASN A 20 35.51 10.68 3.12
C ASN A 20 35.01 9.46 3.92
N TYR A 21 33.87 8.89 3.52
CA TYR A 21 33.22 7.73 4.17
C TYR A 21 32.88 6.62 3.17
N PRO A 22 33.89 5.94 2.58
CA PRO A 22 33.67 4.93 1.54
C PRO A 22 32.85 3.73 2.02
N ASP A 23 32.99 3.35 3.30
CA ASP A 23 32.27 2.22 3.91
C ASP A 23 30.76 2.44 4.01
N LEU A 24 30.30 3.69 3.92
CA LEU A 24 28.87 4.04 3.98
C LEU A 24 28.20 4.05 2.60
N LYS A 25 28.95 3.81 1.52
CA LYS A 25 28.47 3.94 0.14
C LYS A 25 27.36 2.93 -0.18
N ASP A 26 27.49 1.71 0.31
CA ASP A 26 26.48 0.66 0.12
C ASP A 26 25.18 0.93 0.90
N GLU A 27 25.24 1.87 1.85
CA GLU A 27 24.13 2.28 2.71
C GLU A 27 23.50 3.62 2.29
N LEU A 28 23.63 4.02 1.01
CA LEU A 28 23.13 5.28 0.46
C LEU A 28 21.69 5.61 0.89
N SER A 29 20.80 4.62 0.91
CA SER A 29 19.39 4.82 1.32
C SER A 29 19.28 5.24 2.78
N LEU A 30 20.05 4.61 3.68
CA LEU A 30 20.05 4.92 5.10
C LEU A 30 20.74 6.27 5.37
N VAL A 31 21.90 6.52 4.73
CA VAL A 31 22.59 7.82 4.78
C VAL A 31 21.67 8.94 4.32
N SER A 32 20.95 8.75 3.22
CA SER A 32 20.00 9.75 2.71
C SER A 32 18.84 10.02 3.67
N THR A 33 18.38 8.98 4.38
CA THR A 33 17.32 9.08 5.39
C THR A 33 17.77 9.92 6.58
N VAL A 34 18.95 9.58 7.14
CA VAL A 34 19.50 10.26 8.32
C VAL A 34 19.87 11.70 7.95
N LEU A 35 20.49 11.93 6.79
CA LEU A 35 20.81 13.28 6.34
C LEU A 35 19.55 14.14 6.17
N TYR A 36 18.48 13.61 5.57
CA TYR A 36 17.21 14.32 5.47
C TYR A 36 16.63 14.71 6.83
N ASP A 37 16.66 13.81 7.82
CA ASP A 37 16.25 14.09 9.20
C ASP A 37 17.04 15.29 9.78
N TYR A 38 18.37 15.29 9.67
CA TYR A 38 19.20 16.42 10.10
C TYR A 38 18.92 17.70 9.33
N LEU A 39 18.71 17.66 8.01
CA LEU A 39 18.37 18.84 7.21
C LEU A 39 17.04 19.46 7.70
N SER A 40 16.03 18.63 7.99
CA SER A 40 14.70 19.05 8.45
C SER A 40 14.74 19.71 9.83
N ARG A 41 15.66 19.28 10.71
CA ARG A 41 15.86 19.83 12.06
C ARG A 41 16.99 20.85 12.13
N LYS A 42 17.42 21.41 10.99
CA LYS A 42 18.52 22.41 10.90
C LYS A 42 19.82 21.95 11.57
N PHE A 43 20.13 20.66 11.44
CA PHE A 43 21.27 19.97 12.05
C PHE A 43 21.30 20.00 13.59
N GLN A 44 20.14 20.16 14.25
CA GLN A 44 20.08 19.95 15.69
C GLN A 44 20.20 18.45 16.03
N PRO A 45 20.97 18.08 17.06
CA PRO A 45 21.00 16.72 17.59
C PRO A 45 19.60 16.24 18.00
N ARG A 46 19.38 14.92 18.09
CA ARG A 46 18.12 14.37 18.63
C ARG A 46 18.05 14.65 20.14
N ASP A 47 16.83 14.84 20.66
CA ASP A 47 16.59 15.18 22.08
C ASP A 47 16.96 14.04 23.04
N GLU A 48 17.15 12.81 22.54
CA GLU A 48 17.73 11.68 23.25
C GLU A 48 18.97 11.20 22.48
N PRO A 49 20.19 11.61 22.88
CA PRO A 49 21.38 10.92 22.41
C PRO A 49 21.31 9.47 22.90
N VAL A 50 21.52 8.50 22.01
CA VAL A 50 21.84 7.13 22.44
C VAL A 50 23.12 7.26 23.26
N ASP A 51 23.05 7.00 24.56
CA ASP A 51 24.20 7.11 25.46
C ASP A 51 25.34 6.24 24.91
N ILE A 52 26.45 6.91 24.58
CA ILE A 52 27.57 6.35 23.80
C ILE A 52 28.40 5.36 24.65
N ASP A 53 28.12 5.27 25.94
CA ASP A 53 28.85 4.43 26.90
C ASP A 53 28.33 2.98 26.99
N ASP A 54 27.15 2.66 26.45
CA ASP A 54 26.57 1.30 26.47
C ASP A 54 26.69 0.61 25.09
N LYS A 55 27.92 0.52 24.57
CA LYS A 55 28.21 -0.11 23.25
C LYS A 55 27.98 -1.62 23.20
N GLU A 56 27.75 -2.28 24.34
CA GLU A 56 27.72 -3.75 24.39
C GLU A 56 26.34 -4.37 24.09
N ASP A 57 25.24 -3.60 24.13
CA ASP A 57 23.86 -4.13 23.96
C ASP A 57 23.05 -3.53 22.78
N LEU A 58 23.66 -2.72 21.92
CA LEU A 58 22.99 -2.14 20.75
C LEU A 58 22.91 -3.14 19.58
N SER A 59 21.78 -3.17 18.89
CA SER A 59 21.65 -4.00 17.68
C SER A 59 22.62 -3.48 16.58
N ASN A 60 23.06 -4.36 15.68
CA ASN A 60 23.97 -3.98 14.58
C ASN A 60 23.47 -2.77 13.76
N ASN A 61 22.15 -2.59 13.65
CA ASN A 61 21.54 -1.48 12.94
C ASN A 61 21.68 -0.14 13.70
N ASP A 62 21.59 -0.16 15.02
CA ASP A 62 21.73 1.04 15.86
C ASP A 62 23.16 1.58 15.81
N GLN A 63 24.15 0.68 15.78
CA GLN A 63 25.56 1.03 15.63
C GLN A 63 25.84 1.67 14.26
N LEU A 64 25.23 1.15 13.19
CA LEU A 64 25.35 1.72 11.84
C LEU A 64 24.70 3.11 11.77
N VAL A 65 23.50 3.28 12.33
CA VAL A 65 22.83 4.59 12.39
C VAL A 65 23.69 5.61 13.15
N SER A 66 24.23 5.25 14.32
CA SER A 66 25.12 6.11 15.09
C SER A 66 26.38 6.50 14.31
N THR A 67 26.96 5.55 13.56
CA THR A 67 28.12 5.81 12.69
C THR A 67 27.79 6.84 11.61
N ILE A 68 26.64 6.69 10.96
CA ILE A 68 26.15 7.63 9.94
C ILE A 68 25.88 9.02 10.54
N GLU A 69 25.24 9.09 11.71
CA GLU A 69 24.96 10.36 12.40
C GLU A 69 26.25 11.12 12.73
N ASN A 70 27.25 10.41 13.25
CA ASN A 70 28.55 10.98 13.55
C ASN A 70 29.23 11.52 12.27
N ALA A 71 29.22 10.77 11.18
CA ALA A 71 29.77 11.22 9.89
C ALA A 71 29.06 12.49 9.39
N ILE A 72 27.72 12.54 9.44
CA ILE A 72 26.93 13.72 9.04
C ILE A 72 27.25 14.93 9.94
N LEU A 73 27.40 14.73 11.25
CA LEU A 73 27.73 15.80 12.20
C LEU A 73 29.14 16.35 12.00
N GLN A 74 30.12 15.49 11.68
CA GLN A 74 31.48 15.92 11.31
C GLN A 74 31.46 16.77 10.03
N GLU A 75 30.61 16.41 9.07
CA GLU A 75 30.44 17.11 7.80
C GLU A 75 29.46 18.29 7.84
N ARG A 76 28.85 18.57 9.00
CA ARG A 76 27.75 19.52 9.17
C ARG A 76 28.02 20.87 8.51
N THR A 77 29.22 21.42 8.71
CA THR A 77 29.57 22.74 8.16
C THR A 77 29.60 22.73 6.63
N ARG A 78 30.17 21.68 6.02
CA ARG A 78 30.22 21.53 4.57
C ARG A 78 28.83 21.29 3.97
N LEU A 79 28.06 20.41 4.60
CA LEU A 79 26.68 20.09 4.20
C LEU A 79 25.74 21.29 4.33
N ALA A 80 25.80 22.03 5.44
CA ALA A 80 25.02 23.24 5.64
C ALA A 80 25.39 24.35 4.63
N ALA A 81 26.68 24.49 4.32
CA ALA A 81 27.15 25.45 3.32
C ALA A 81 26.69 25.07 1.90
N ALA A 82 26.74 23.78 1.54
CA ALA A 82 26.22 23.27 0.27
C ALA A 82 24.70 23.52 0.16
N LEU A 83 23.93 23.21 1.21
CA LEU A 83 22.49 23.49 1.25
C LEU A 83 22.20 24.99 1.08
N ALA A 84 22.95 25.86 1.75
CA ALA A 84 22.79 27.30 1.62
C ALA A 84 23.05 27.79 0.19
N ARG A 85 24.12 27.29 -0.46
CA ARG A 85 24.41 27.61 -1.87
C ARG A 85 23.29 27.14 -2.80
N ASN A 86 22.79 25.92 -2.61
CA ASN A 86 21.68 25.38 -3.40
C ASN A 86 20.40 26.21 -3.22
N ARG A 87 20.09 26.66 -2.00
CA ARG A 87 18.94 27.56 -1.75
C ARG A 87 19.08 28.91 -2.43
N ILE A 88 20.27 29.51 -2.41
CA ILE A 88 20.53 30.78 -3.10
C ILE A 88 20.39 30.62 -4.61
N LYS A 89 20.99 29.56 -5.17
CA LYS A 89 20.95 29.25 -6.60
C LYS A 89 19.52 29.05 -7.10
N SER A 90 18.69 28.39 -6.31
CA SER A 90 17.29 28.08 -6.63
C SER A 90 16.29 29.11 -6.11
N GLN A 91 16.74 30.24 -5.54
CA GLN A 91 15.89 31.28 -4.93
C GLN A 91 14.87 30.73 -3.90
N ALA A 92 15.27 29.71 -3.14
CA ALA A 92 14.41 28.97 -2.22
C ALA A 92 14.48 29.52 -0.78
N LEU A 93 13.34 29.92 -0.22
CA LEU A 93 13.27 30.48 1.14
C LEU A 93 13.31 29.40 2.22
N SER A 94 12.93 28.16 1.90
CA SER A 94 13.01 27.00 2.80
C SER A 94 13.60 25.76 2.11
N LEU A 95 13.67 24.64 2.83
CA LEU A 95 14.08 23.35 2.24
C LEU A 95 12.99 22.86 1.28
N GLU A 96 11.72 23.09 1.60
CA GLU A 96 10.55 22.76 0.80
C GLU A 96 10.56 23.49 -0.54
N ASP A 97 11.00 24.76 -0.56
CA ASP A 97 11.10 25.57 -1.79
C ASP A 97 12.15 25.08 -2.79
N LEU A 98 13.05 24.17 -2.40
CA LEU A 98 13.97 23.53 -3.34
C LEU A 98 13.26 22.50 -4.23
N LEU A 99 12.05 22.09 -3.89
CA LEU A 99 11.29 21.13 -4.67
C LEU A 99 10.58 21.81 -5.85
N PRO A 100 10.53 21.14 -7.03
CA PRO A 100 9.62 21.49 -8.10
C PRO A 100 8.18 21.74 -7.62
N GLU A 101 7.48 22.69 -8.24
CA GLU A 101 6.12 23.10 -7.84
C GLU A 101 5.13 21.94 -7.77
N ASN A 102 5.15 21.04 -8.74
CA ASN A 102 4.33 19.82 -8.75
C ASN A 102 4.62 18.89 -7.56
N LEU A 103 5.86 18.85 -7.05
CA LEU A 103 6.21 18.04 -5.87
C LEU A 103 5.81 18.73 -4.56
N ARG A 104 5.86 20.08 -4.52
CA ARG A 104 5.35 20.86 -3.38
C ARG A 104 3.83 20.73 -3.26
N GLU A 105 3.11 20.81 -4.38
CA GLU A 105 1.67 20.56 -4.41
C GLU A 105 1.35 19.15 -3.91
N VAL A 106 2.04 18.11 -4.39
CA VAL A 106 1.84 16.73 -3.91
C VAL A 106 2.08 16.61 -2.40
N GLN A 107 3.06 17.31 -1.83
CA GLN A 107 3.31 17.30 -0.38
C GLN A 107 2.21 17.99 0.42
N GLN A 108 1.76 19.17 -0.02
CA GLN A 108 0.65 19.88 0.62
C GLN A 108 -0.62 19.02 0.57
N HIS A 109 -0.96 18.47 -0.59
CA HIS A 109 -2.12 17.58 -0.75
C HIS A 109 -1.97 16.28 0.06
N SER A 110 -0.76 15.75 0.20
CA SER A 110 -0.47 14.59 1.06
C SER A 110 -0.78 14.89 2.53
N ALA A 111 -0.38 16.05 3.04
CA ALA A 111 -0.65 16.45 4.42
C ALA A 111 -2.15 16.64 4.70
N GLU A 112 -2.93 16.94 3.66
CA GLU A 112 -4.37 17.21 3.74
C GLU A 112 -5.25 16.03 3.29
N LEU A 113 -4.68 14.83 3.15
CA LEU A 113 -5.44 13.65 2.79
C LEU A 113 -6.52 13.33 3.83
N PRO A 114 -7.79 13.13 3.41
CA PRO A 114 -8.84 12.69 4.30
C PRO A 114 -8.46 11.37 4.98
N VAL A 115 -8.97 11.19 6.19
CA VAL A 115 -8.78 9.96 6.97
C VAL A 115 -9.93 9.02 6.65
N TYR A 116 -9.61 7.82 6.20
CA TYR A 116 -10.59 6.81 5.83
C TYR A 116 -10.58 5.68 6.86
N ALA A 117 -11.76 5.29 7.33
CA ALA A 117 -11.91 4.14 8.22
C ALA A 117 -13.16 3.35 7.88
N TRP A 118 -13.01 2.05 7.64
CA TRP A 118 -14.17 1.18 7.42
C TRP A 118 -14.65 0.53 8.72
N VAL A 119 -15.96 0.36 8.81
CA VAL A 119 -16.66 -0.25 9.95
C VAL A 119 -16.62 -1.76 9.82
N ASN A 120 -16.19 -2.42 10.89
CA ASN A 120 -16.28 -3.87 11.02
C ASN A 120 -17.74 -4.28 11.28
N LEU A 121 -18.44 -4.61 10.20
CA LEU A 121 -19.86 -4.97 10.21
C LEU A 121 -20.18 -6.28 10.96
N ILE A 122 -19.16 -7.06 11.36
CA ILE A 122 -19.33 -8.27 12.16
C ILE A 122 -19.49 -7.92 13.65
N LYS A 123 -18.79 -6.89 14.13
CA LYS A 123 -18.81 -6.47 15.55
C LYS A 123 -19.86 -5.42 15.87
N THR A 124 -20.19 -4.60 14.89
CA THR A 124 -21.10 -3.45 15.05
C THR A 124 -21.78 -3.16 13.71
N ASP A 125 -22.74 -2.24 13.71
CA ASP A 125 -23.35 -1.72 12.50
C ASP A 125 -22.97 -0.24 12.26
N MET A 126 -23.30 0.26 11.06
CA MET A 126 -23.04 1.64 10.66
C MET A 126 -23.76 2.66 11.54
N GLU A 127 -25.02 2.40 11.91
CA GLU A 127 -25.86 3.34 12.65
C GLU A 127 -25.31 3.55 14.08
N THR A 128 -24.85 2.47 14.71
CA THR A 128 -24.18 2.52 16.02
C THR A 128 -22.91 3.38 15.96
N VAL A 129 -22.06 3.18 14.96
CA VAL A 129 -20.82 3.97 14.81
C VAL A 129 -21.12 5.44 14.48
N ILE A 130 -22.09 5.70 13.60
CA ILE A 130 -22.54 7.06 13.24
C ILE A 130 -23.01 7.79 14.51
N LYS A 131 -23.82 7.16 15.35
CA LYS A 131 -24.29 7.73 16.62
C LYS A 131 -23.17 8.06 17.59
N VAL A 132 -22.10 7.25 17.63
CA VAL A 132 -20.92 7.58 18.44
C VAL A 132 -20.31 8.90 17.97
N PHE A 133 -20.08 9.06 16.67
CA PHE A 133 -19.49 10.29 16.15
C PHE A 133 -20.42 11.51 16.29
N GLU A 134 -21.72 11.34 16.09
CA GLU A 134 -22.69 12.43 16.21
C GLU A 134 -22.91 12.86 17.66
N ASN A 135 -23.12 11.91 18.58
CA ASN A 135 -23.53 12.22 19.95
C ASN A 135 -22.35 12.38 20.91
N ASN A 136 -21.33 11.52 20.81
CA ASN A 136 -20.21 11.53 21.76
C ASN A 136 -19.09 12.43 21.28
N GLU A 137 -18.73 12.33 19.99
CA GLU A 137 -17.65 13.11 19.39
C GLU A 137 -18.09 14.49 18.89
N GLN A 138 -19.41 14.76 18.90
CA GLN A 138 -20.03 16.04 18.50
C GLN A 138 -19.67 16.43 17.05
N MET A 139 -19.60 15.44 16.16
CA MET A 139 -19.33 15.64 14.74
C MET A 139 -20.62 15.66 13.93
N LYS A 140 -20.69 16.52 12.92
CA LYS A 140 -21.84 16.60 12.03
C LYS A 140 -21.63 15.70 10.81
N ARG A 141 -22.59 14.83 10.51
CA ARG A 141 -22.60 14.10 9.24
C ARG A 141 -22.95 15.03 8.07
N VAL A 142 -22.12 15.03 7.03
CA VAL A 142 -22.35 15.79 5.78
C VAL A 142 -22.69 14.87 4.62
N LYS A 143 -23.23 15.43 3.53
CA LYS A 143 -23.71 14.64 2.39
C LYS A 143 -22.65 14.42 1.32
N THR A 144 -21.66 15.31 1.23
CA THR A 144 -20.60 15.23 0.23
C THR A 144 -19.25 15.53 0.86
N ILE A 145 -18.18 15.05 0.21
CA ILE A 145 -16.81 15.31 0.64
C ILE A 145 -16.46 16.81 0.60
N THR A 146 -17.10 17.60 -0.27
CA THR A 146 -16.85 19.05 -0.40
C THR A 146 -17.44 19.87 0.74
N GLU A 147 -18.41 19.32 1.47
CA GLU A 147 -19.01 19.93 2.66
C GLU A 147 -18.19 19.64 3.93
N MET A 148 -17.09 18.86 3.81
CA MET A 148 -16.33 18.45 4.97
C MET A 148 -15.47 19.56 5.56
N ASP A 149 -15.59 19.73 6.88
CA ASP A 149 -14.71 20.50 7.73
C ASP A 149 -14.19 19.66 8.92
N LYS A 150 -13.37 20.29 9.77
CA LYS A 150 -12.74 19.68 10.95
C LYS A 150 -13.69 19.02 11.95
N ARG A 151 -14.98 19.34 12.00
CA ARG A 151 -16.00 18.76 12.89
C ARG A 151 -17.08 17.99 12.14
N THR A 152 -16.76 17.53 10.94
CA THR A 152 -17.70 16.74 10.13
C THR A 152 -17.11 15.39 9.76
N PHE A 153 -17.99 14.47 9.41
CA PHE A 153 -17.62 13.23 8.77
C PHE A 153 -18.63 12.91 7.67
N TYR A 154 -18.20 12.07 6.74
CA TYR A 154 -18.97 11.67 5.58
C TYR A 154 -19.00 10.14 5.51
N VAL A 155 -20.13 9.58 5.08
CA VAL A 155 -20.26 8.14 4.78
C VAL A 155 -20.09 7.98 3.29
N ASP A 156 -19.09 7.20 2.87
CA ASP A 156 -18.74 7.12 1.47
C ASP A 156 -19.86 6.53 0.59
N TYR A 157 -20.08 7.16 -0.56
CA TYR A 157 -21.08 6.73 -1.53
C TYR A 157 -20.73 5.40 -2.24
N HIS A 158 -19.45 5.12 -2.49
CA HIS A 158 -19.03 3.92 -3.22
C HIS A 158 -18.78 2.74 -2.28
N CYS A 159 -18.26 3.02 -1.07
CA CYS A 159 -17.91 2.04 -0.06
C CYS A 159 -18.84 2.18 1.15
N SER A 160 -19.89 1.33 1.20
CA SER A 160 -21.04 1.50 2.10
C SER A 160 -20.71 1.42 3.60
N ASN A 161 -19.58 0.82 3.98
CA ASN A 161 -19.12 0.76 5.37
C ASN A 161 -17.93 1.69 5.64
N LEU A 162 -17.61 2.62 4.74
CA LEU A 162 -16.46 3.52 4.86
C LEU A 162 -16.88 4.89 5.38
N LEU A 163 -16.21 5.36 6.43
CA LEU A 163 -16.29 6.71 6.95
C LEU A 163 -15.09 7.52 6.48
N VAL A 164 -15.34 8.80 6.19
CA VAL A 164 -14.34 9.78 5.77
C VAL A 164 -14.33 10.91 6.78
N PHE A 165 -13.16 11.23 7.29
CA PHE A 165 -12.92 12.32 8.24
C PHE A 165 -11.94 13.32 7.67
N HIS A 166 -12.05 14.57 8.13
CA HIS A 166 -11.11 15.62 7.76
C HIS A 166 -9.68 15.28 8.23
N TYR A 167 -8.65 15.63 7.46
CA TYR A 167 -7.25 15.25 7.74
C TYR A 167 -6.77 15.66 9.15
N THR A 168 -7.26 16.77 9.67
CA THR A 168 -6.95 17.24 11.04
C THR A 168 -7.40 16.28 12.14
N GLN A 169 -8.29 15.32 11.82
CA GLN A 169 -8.78 14.32 12.77
C GLN A 169 -7.89 13.06 12.82
N LYS A 170 -6.83 12.96 12.00
CA LYS A 170 -5.99 11.75 11.88
C LYS A 170 -5.58 11.15 13.21
N GLN A 171 -4.96 11.94 14.09
CA GLN A 171 -4.53 11.43 15.41
C GLN A 171 -5.70 11.09 16.33
N ARG A 172 -6.79 11.87 16.30
CA ARG A 172 -7.98 11.60 17.12
C ARG A 172 -8.63 10.28 16.73
N ILE A 173 -8.83 10.04 15.43
CA ILE A 173 -9.45 8.81 14.93
C ILE A 173 -8.52 7.61 15.15
N ALA A 174 -7.21 7.74 14.88
CA ALA A 174 -6.26 6.64 15.11
C ALA A 174 -6.20 6.17 16.57
N ASN A 175 -6.38 7.09 17.52
CA ASN A 175 -6.40 6.78 18.95
C ASN A 175 -7.80 6.50 19.51
N HIS A 176 -8.84 6.51 18.65
CA HIS A 176 -10.22 6.32 19.08
C HIS A 176 -10.45 4.87 19.53
N TYR A 177 -11.28 4.67 20.57
CA TYR A 177 -11.54 3.34 21.13
C TYR A 177 -12.13 2.37 20.09
N LEU A 178 -12.92 2.87 19.13
CA LEU A 178 -13.43 2.05 18.03
C LEU A 178 -12.31 1.46 17.17
N VAL A 179 -11.18 2.15 16.98
CA VAL A 179 -10.02 1.59 16.28
C VAL A 179 -9.32 0.55 17.15
N ARG A 180 -8.99 0.91 18.41
CA ARG A 180 -8.33 0.01 19.36
C ARG A 180 -9.09 -1.31 19.57
N ASP A 181 -10.41 -1.23 19.63
CA ASP A 181 -11.28 -2.38 19.91
C ASP A 181 -11.71 -3.12 18.61
N ASN A 182 -11.14 -2.75 17.46
CA ASN A 182 -11.34 -3.34 16.13
C ASN A 182 -12.80 -3.23 15.60
N HIS A 183 -13.49 -2.15 15.95
CA HIS A 183 -14.77 -1.75 15.35
C HIS A 183 -14.58 -0.88 14.09
N LEU A 184 -13.46 -0.17 14.02
CA LEU A 184 -13.01 0.64 12.88
C LEU A 184 -11.59 0.23 12.48
N TYR A 185 -11.32 0.23 11.18
CA TYR A 185 -9.99 -0.01 10.63
C TYR A 185 -9.61 1.12 9.71
N LEU A 186 -8.44 1.72 9.93
CA LEU A 186 -7.91 2.78 9.08
C LEU A 186 -7.39 2.17 7.78
N GLN A 187 -8.00 2.56 6.66
CA GLN A 187 -7.58 2.09 5.35
C GLN A 187 -8.04 3.08 4.30
N ASP A 188 -7.13 3.45 3.40
CA ASP A 188 -7.45 4.38 2.31
C ASP A 188 -8.60 3.84 1.45
N LYS A 189 -9.43 4.75 0.93
CA LYS A 189 -10.56 4.40 0.07
C LYS A 189 -10.12 3.57 -1.13
N SER A 190 -8.96 3.88 -1.73
CA SER A 190 -8.45 3.18 -2.91
C SER A 190 -8.25 1.66 -2.65
N SER A 191 -7.83 1.28 -1.44
CA SER A 191 -7.74 -0.13 -1.03
C SER A 191 -9.10 -0.79 -0.81
N CYS A 192 -10.16 -0.02 -0.58
CA CYS A 192 -11.49 -0.54 -0.24
C CYS A 192 -12.35 -0.84 -1.48
N VAL A 193 -12.19 -0.07 -2.57
CA VAL A 193 -13.07 -0.13 -3.75
C VAL A 193 -13.11 -1.52 -4.39
N ALA A 194 -11.96 -2.20 -4.44
CA ALA A 194 -11.87 -3.52 -5.05
C ALA A 194 -12.70 -4.57 -4.28
N ALA A 195 -12.63 -4.57 -2.94
CA ALA A 195 -13.43 -5.46 -2.10
C ALA A 195 -14.94 -5.21 -2.24
N HIS A 196 -15.36 -3.95 -2.31
CA HIS A 196 -16.76 -3.62 -2.58
C HIS A 196 -17.22 -4.03 -3.98
N THR A 197 -16.34 -3.91 -4.98
CA THR A 197 -16.61 -4.38 -6.34
C THR A 197 -16.81 -5.90 -6.35
N VAL A 198 -15.92 -6.65 -5.69
CA VAL A 198 -16.07 -8.10 -5.50
C VAL A 198 -17.40 -8.43 -4.83
N ARG A 199 -17.72 -7.76 -3.71
CA ARG A 199 -18.99 -7.98 -2.99
C ARG A 199 -20.23 -7.78 -3.89
N LYS A 200 -20.22 -6.77 -4.77
CA LYS A 200 -21.33 -6.52 -5.71
C LYS A 200 -21.46 -7.58 -6.81
N LEU A 201 -20.37 -8.25 -7.18
CA LEU A 201 -20.34 -9.28 -8.22
C LEU A 201 -20.75 -10.68 -7.70
N LEU A 202 -20.77 -10.87 -6.38
CA LEU A 202 -21.10 -12.14 -5.77
C LEU A 202 -22.61 -12.37 -5.66
N THR A 203 -23.01 -13.62 -5.87
CA THR A 203 -24.32 -14.14 -5.51
C THR A 203 -24.21 -15.09 -4.31
N LYS A 204 -25.35 -15.51 -3.73
CA LYS A 204 -25.35 -16.46 -2.61
C LYS A 204 -24.58 -17.74 -3.01
N LYS A 205 -23.71 -18.21 -2.11
CA LYS A 205 -22.83 -19.39 -2.27
C LYS A 205 -21.60 -19.19 -3.17
N ASP A 206 -21.44 -18.05 -3.85
CA ASP A 206 -20.23 -17.81 -4.63
C ASP A 206 -19.03 -17.61 -3.69
N ASN A 207 -17.93 -18.28 -4.03
CA ASN A 207 -16.67 -18.20 -3.30
C ASN A 207 -15.68 -17.29 -4.03
N ILE A 208 -14.67 -16.84 -3.30
CA ILE A 208 -13.76 -15.78 -3.72
C ILE A 208 -12.33 -16.32 -3.75
N CYS A 209 -11.58 -15.92 -4.77
CA CYS A 209 -10.14 -16.07 -4.81
C CYS A 209 -9.48 -14.72 -4.59
N LEU A 210 -8.61 -14.60 -3.59
CA LEU A 210 -7.70 -13.47 -3.43
C LEU A 210 -6.32 -13.90 -3.93
N ALA A 211 -5.89 -13.38 -5.08
CA ALA A 211 -4.67 -13.84 -5.74
C ALA A 211 -3.39 -13.50 -4.94
N TYR A 212 -3.40 -12.44 -4.13
CA TYR A 212 -2.25 -12.09 -3.30
C TYR A 212 -2.71 -11.58 -1.93
N VAL A 213 -2.42 -12.34 -0.88
CA VAL A 213 -2.61 -11.91 0.51
C VAL A 213 -1.37 -11.17 0.94
N SER A 214 -1.52 -9.85 1.04
CA SER A 214 -0.40 -9.02 1.46
C SER A 214 -0.23 -9.02 2.99
N GLY A 215 -0.49 -7.90 3.67
CA GLY A 215 -0.50 -7.84 5.14
C GLY A 215 -1.85 -8.19 5.78
N GLY A 216 -2.85 -8.59 4.98
CA GLY A 216 -4.11 -9.19 5.44
C GLY A 216 -5.30 -8.24 5.55
N LEU A 217 -5.13 -6.92 5.47
CA LEU A 217 -6.22 -5.97 5.69
C LEU A 217 -7.30 -6.02 4.59
N LEU A 218 -6.90 -6.13 3.32
CA LEU A 218 -7.83 -6.38 2.21
C LEU A 218 -8.62 -7.70 2.39
N LEU A 219 -7.96 -8.75 2.90
CA LEU A 219 -8.62 -10.00 3.22
C LEU A 219 -9.64 -9.81 4.35
N GLN A 220 -9.30 -9.06 5.40
CA GLN A 220 -10.23 -8.72 6.48
C GLN A 220 -11.47 -7.97 5.97
N LEU A 221 -11.28 -6.99 5.09
CA LEU A 221 -12.40 -6.26 4.49
C LEU A 221 -13.29 -7.18 3.64
N LEU A 222 -12.70 -8.08 2.84
CA LEU A 222 -13.47 -9.09 2.11
C LEU A 222 -14.29 -9.98 3.05
N ILE A 223 -13.71 -10.43 4.17
CA ILE A 223 -14.39 -11.25 5.18
C ILE A 223 -15.61 -10.51 5.73
N VAL A 224 -15.44 -9.24 6.13
CA VAL A 224 -16.51 -8.40 6.68
C VAL A 224 -17.63 -8.19 5.67
N LEU A 225 -17.30 -7.84 4.43
CA LEU A 225 -18.31 -7.53 3.41
C LEU A 225 -19.10 -8.76 2.95
N THR A 226 -18.55 -9.95 3.12
CA THR A 226 -19.11 -11.20 2.57
C THR A 226 -19.59 -12.17 3.63
N ASP A 227 -19.61 -11.76 4.89
CA ASP A 227 -20.01 -12.60 6.03
C ASP A 227 -21.45 -13.11 5.87
N GLU A 228 -22.39 -12.23 5.52
CA GLU A 228 -23.80 -12.58 5.27
C GLU A 228 -24.04 -13.51 4.08
N LEU A 229 -23.07 -13.63 3.17
CA LEU A 229 -23.12 -14.53 2.02
C LEU A 229 -22.57 -15.93 2.34
N GLU A 230 -21.93 -16.07 3.51
CA GLU A 230 -21.18 -17.26 3.93
C GLU A 230 -20.12 -17.72 2.91
N SER A 231 -19.62 -16.79 2.08
CA SER A 231 -18.64 -17.07 1.03
C SER A 231 -17.34 -17.63 1.62
N LYS A 232 -16.79 -18.71 1.06
CA LYS A 232 -15.42 -19.14 1.33
C LYS A 232 -14.44 -18.25 0.59
N ILE A 233 -13.30 -17.95 1.21
CA ILE A 233 -12.23 -17.16 0.62
C ILE A 233 -10.95 -17.99 0.57
N TYR A 234 -10.44 -18.16 -0.65
CA TYR A 234 -9.17 -18.80 -0.94
C TYR A 234 -8.14 -17.71 -1.22
N ALA A 235 -7.15 -17.55 -0.35
CA ALA A 235 -6.15 -16.49 -0.44
C ALA A 235 -4.75 -17.09 -0.67
N PHE A 236 -3.97 -16.52 -1.59
CA PHE A 236 -2.65 -17.04 -1.98
C PHE A 236 -1.53 -16.08 -1.61
N GLY A 237 -0.28 -16.57 -1.59
CA GLY A 237 0.87 -15.72 -1.31
C GLY A 237 1.15 -15.50 0.17
N GLY A 238 0.76 -16.46 1.04
CA GLY A 238 1.03 -16.42 2.48
C GLY A 238 2.52 -16.47 2.88
N ARG A 239 3.47 -16.37 1.94
CA ARG A 239 4.93 -16.27 2.09
C ARG A 239 5.58 -17.32 3.01
N THR A 240 5.38 -17.22 4.32
CA THR A 240 5.92 -18.07 5.38
C THR A 240 4.83 -18.49 6.36
N ASP A 241 5.06 -19.56 7.12
CA ASP A 241 4.06 -20.03 8.10
C ASP A 241 3.84 -19.00 9.23
N GLU A 242 4.85 -18.16 9.49
CA GLU A 242 4.76 -17.03 10.40
C GLU A 242 3.85 -15.93 9.84
N ASN A 243 4.03 -15.55 8.57
CA ASN A 243 3.15 -14.59 7.91
C ASN A 243 1.69 -15.06 7.89
N ILE A 244 1.45 -16.35 7.62
CA ILE A 244 0.10 -16.93 7.69
C ILE A 244 -0.47 -16.83 9.12
N ARG A 245 0.32 -17.15 10.15
CA ARG A 245 -0.09 -17.03 11.55
C ARG A 245 -0.44 -15.59 11.92
N ASP A 246 0.32 -14.62 11.46
CA ASP A 246 0.05 -13.19 11.70
C ASP A 246 -1.26 -12.74 11.04
N ILE A 247 -1.48 -13.15 9.78
CA ILE A 247 -2.73 -12.87 9.07
C ILE A 247 -3.92 -13.53 9.78
N GLN A 248 -3.78 -14.78 10.24
CA GLN A 248 -4.82 -15.47 11.01
C GLN A 248 -5.09 -14.78 12.35
N ALA A 249 -4.06 -14.29 13.04
CA ALA A 249 -4.22 -13.51 14.27
C ALA A 249 -5.00 -12.22 14.00
N LYS A 250 -4.69 -11.51 12.92
CA LYS A 250 -5.45 -10.33 12.46
C LYS A 250 -6.91 -10.67 12.15
N ILE A 251 -7.19 -11.78 11.46
CA ILE A 251 -8.57 -12.21 11.16
C ILE A 251 -9.36 -12.44 12.45
N LYS A 252 -8.76 -13.05 13.48
CA LYS A 252 -9.43 -13.26 14.78
C LYS A 252 -9.88 -11.95 15.43
N THR A 253 -9.19 -10.83 15.19
CA THR A 253 -9.59 -9.53 15.75
C THR A 253 -10.91 -9.01 15.17
N LEU A 254 -11.37 -9.56 14.04
CA LEU A 254 -12.69 -9.24 13.48
C LEU A 254 -13.85 -9.77 14.32
N GLY A 255 -13.61 -10.74 15.22
CA GLY A 255 -14.66 -11.37 16.02
C GLY A 255 -15.44 -12.48 15.30
N THR A 256 -14.87 -13.06 14.22
CA THR A 256 -15.47 -14.17 13.47
C THR A 256 -14.56 -15.40 13.43
N SER A 257 -15.14 -16.55 13.06
CA SER A 257 -14.39 -17.78 12.81
C SER A 257 -13.71 -17.74 11.45
N ASP A 258 -12.46 -18.23 11.41
CA ASP A 258 -11.64 -18.37 10.20
C ASP A 258 -11.98 -19.61 9.37
N LYS A 259 -13.01 -20.40 9.73
CA LYS A 259 -13.40 -21.65 9.02
C LYS A 259 -13.69 -21.46 7.54
N ARG A 260 -14.12 -20.26 7.12
CA ARG A 260 -14.40 -19.92 5.72
C ARG A 260 -13.14 -19.52 4.94
N ILE A 261 -12.01 -19.36 5.62
CA ILE A 261 -10.81 -18.76 5.07
C ILE A 261 -9.71 -19.80 4.93
N LYS A 262 -9.22 -19.98 3.71
CA LYS A 262 -8.09 -20.85 3.42
C LYS A 262 -6.97 -20.02 2.83
N ILE A 263 -5.86 -19.93 3.56
CA ILE A 263 -4.66 -19.22 3.12
C ILE A 263 -3.64 -20.26 2.63
N PHE A 264 -3.18 -20.09 1.40
CA PHE A 264 -2.18 -20.88 0.73
C PHE A 264 -0.83 -20.18 0.79
N LYS A 265 0.22 -20.95 1.03
CA LYS A 265 1.60 -20.46 1.04
C LYS A 265 2.10 -20.21 -0.38
N GLU A 266 1.59 -21.02 -1.31
CA GLU A 266 1.89 -21.01 -2.73
C GLU A 266 1.59 -19.66 -3.37
N ASN A 267 2.43 -19.28 -4.33
CA ASN A 267 2.17 -18.13 -5.17
C ASN A 267 1.04 -18.48 -6.15
N PHE A 268 0.10 -17.56 -6.34
CA PHE A 268 -1.03 -17.75 -7.23
C PHE A 268 -0.62 -18.14 -8.65
N THR A 269 0.50 -17.62 -9.16
CA THR A 269 0.98 -17.94 -10.53
C THR A 269 1.44 -19.39 -10.71
N ASP A 270 1.73 -20.08 -9.60
CA ASP A 270 2.38 -21.38 -9.63
C ASP A 270 1.37 -22.52 -9.37
N ILE A 271 0.11 -22.19 -9.13
CA ILE A 271 -0.92 -23.17 -8.78
C ILE A 271 -1.43 -23.93 -10.00
N ASN A 272 -1.65 -25.22 -9.81
CA ASN A 272 -2.45 -26.02 -10.71
C ASN A 272 -3.91 -26.05 -10.22
N PHE A 273 -4.82 -25.44 -10.98
CA PHE A 273 -6.25 -25.43 -10.63
C PHE A 273 -6.90 -26.80 -10.63
N ASP A 274 -6.34 -27.78 -11.36
CA ASP A 274 -6.87 -29.15 -11.38
C ASP A 274 -6.59 -29.90 -10.06
N GLU A 275 -5.51 -29.54 -9.38
CA GLU A 275 -5.12 -30.09 -8.08
C GLU A 275 -5.81 -29.33 -6.92
N LEU A 276 -6.32 -28.13 -7.20
CA LEU A 276 -6.88 -27.25 -6.20
C LEU A 276 -8.41 -27.17 -6.29
N ASN A 277 -9.10 -27.89 -5.40
CA ASN A 277 -10.56 -27.80 -5.31
C ASN A 277 -11.02 -26.47 -4.67
N MET A 278 -11.16 -25.44 -5.50
CA MET A 278 -11.76 -24.15 -5.16
C MET A 278 -13.26 -24.17 -5.49
N GLU A 279 -14.03 -24.89 -4.67
CA GLU A 279 -15.47 -25.09 -4.84
C GLU A 279 -16.18 -23.78 -5.11
N ASN A 280 -17.01 -23.73 -6.17
CA ASN A 280 -17.84 -22.58 -6.55
C ASN A 280 -17.12 -21.22 -6.48
N CYS A 281 -15.81 -21.16 -6.73
CA CYS A 281 -15.10 -19.88 -6.78
C CYS A 281 -15.49 -19.17 -8.08
N LYS A 282 -16.17 -18.02 -7.98
CA LYS A 282 -16.72 -17.30 -9.14
C LYS A 282 -16.11 -15.94 -9.37
N VAL A 283 -15.49 -15.35 -8.35
CA VAL A 283 -14.86 -14.03 -8.46
C VAL A 283 -13.41 -14.11 -8.00
N ILE A 284 -12.50 -13.65 -8.84
CA ILE A 284 -11.08 -13.52 -8.50
C ILE A 284 -10.77 -12.04 -8.28
N LEU A 285 -10.29 -11.70 -7.09
CA LEU A 285 -9.60 -10.43 -6.84
C LEU A 285 -8.12 -10.62 -7.15
N CYS A 286 -7.70 -10.06 -8.28
CA CYS A 286 -6.33 -10.10 -8.76
C CYS A 286 -5.62 -8.80 -8.35
N ASN A 287 -4.86 -8.86 -7.26
CA ASN A 287 -4.15 -7.72 -6.66
C ASN A 287 -2.63 -7.97 -6.56
N PRO A 288 -1.94 -8.21 -7.68
CA PRO A 288 -0.52 -8.53 -7.67
C PRO A 288 0.34 -7.42 -7.06
N PRO A 289 1.55 -7.75 -6.57
CA PRO A 289 2.53 -6.73 -6.19
C PRO A 289 2.96 -5.89 -7.41
N ASP A 290 2.62 -4.61 -7.35
CA ASP A 290 2.89 -3.60 -8.37
C ASP A 290 3.98 -2.59 -7.94
N SER A 291 4.27 -1.60 -8.79
CA SER A 291 5.26 -0.55 -8.50
C SER A 291 4.86 0.42 -7.40
N ARG A 292 3.59 0.41 -6.97
CA ARG A 292 2.99 1.34 -6.00
C ARG A 292 3.25 2.81 -6.32
N SER A 293 3.36 3.13 -7.61
CA SER A 293 3.77 4.45 -8.11
C SER A 293 2.73 5.55 -7.92
N ALA A 294 1.48 5.20 -7.60
CA ALA A 294 0.39 6.12 -7.28
C ALA A 294 0.23 6.40 -5.77
N LEU A 295 0.95 5.68 -4.89
CA LEU A 295 0.84 5.91 -3.45
C LEU A 295 1.44 7.26 -3.04
N ILE A 296 0.60 8.10 -2.42
CA ILE A 296 0.98 9.43 -1.94
C ILE A 296 1.69 9.34 -0.58
N GLN A 297 1.23 8.44 0.31
CA GLN A 297 1.82 8.18 1.63
C GLN A 297 2.23 6.70 1.79
N PRO A 298 3.36 6.27 1.21
CA PRO A 298 3.80 4.87 1.26
C PRO A 298 4.00 4.32 2.67
N LEU A 299 4.50 5.13 3.61
CA LEU A 299 4.73 4.70 4.99
C LEU A 299 3.41 4.35 5.70
N ASP A 300 2.42 5.24 5.59
CA ASP A 300 1.10 5.03 6.19
C ASP A 300 0.40 3.84 5.54
N PHE A 301 0.54 3.68 4.22
CA PHE A 301 0.05 2.50 3.51
C PHE A 301 0.69 1.22 4.06
N LEU A 302 2.02 1.15 4.15
CA LEU A 302 2.70 -0.05 4.64
C LEU A 302 2.30 -0.38 6.08
N TYR A 303 2.23 0.64 6.93
CA TYR A 303 1.83 0.49 8.32
C TYR A 303 0.39 -0.03 8.45
N ASN A 304 -0.57 0.63 7.77
CA ASN A 304 -1.98 0.27 7.86
C ASN A 304 -2.27 -1.09 7.22
N GLU A 305 -1.74 -1.35 6.02
CA GLU A 305 -1.93 -2.62 5.31
C GLU A 305 -1.17 -3.78 5.98
N GLY A 306 -0.26 -3.49 6.91
CA GLY A 306 0.55 -4.47 7.62
C GLY A 306 1.58 -5.15 6.73
N GLU A 307 2.13 -4.38 5.80
CA GLU A 307 3.13 -4.77 4.83
C GLU A 307 4.54 -4.80 5.45
N ASP A 308 5.46 -5.48 4.75
CA ASP A 308 6.85 -5.53 5.20
C ASP A 308 7.53 -4.17 5.02
N VAL A 309 8.10 -3.65 6.11
CA VAL A 309 8.86 -2.39 6.16
C VAL A 309 10.07 -2.44 5.22
N SER A 310 10.60 -3.63 4.90
CA SER A 310 11.67 -3.81 3.91
C SER A 310 11.30 -3.26 2.53
N LEU A 311 10.00 -3.18 2.20
CA LEU A 311 9.48 -2.57 0.97
C LEU A 311 9.76 -1.06 0.89
N LEU A 312 10.11 -0.40 2.00
CA LEU A 312 10.59 0.99 1.99
C LEU A 312 11.77 1.21 1.07
N LYS A 313 12.67 0.23 0.92
CA LYS A 313 13.79 0.32 -0.01
C LYS A 313 13.32 0.51 -1.46
N GLN A 314 12.20 -0.10 -1.83
CA GLN A 314 11.58 0.06 -3.16
C GLN A 314 11.00 1.47 -3.33
N PHE A 315 10.52 2.06 -2.23
CA PHE A 315 10.11 3.45 -2.20
C PHE A 315 11.28 4.44 -2.11
N SER A 316 12.54 4.01 -2.08
CA SER A 316 13.70 4.91 -2.17
C SER A 316 14.41 4.83 -3.51
N GLN A 317 13.88 4.05 -4.46
CA GLN A 317 14.46 3.96 -5.80
C GLN A 317 13.96 5.10 -6.70
N PRO A 318 14.80 5.58 -7.65
CA PRO A 318 14.42 6.64 -8.59
C PRO A 318 13.14 6.28 -9.36
N THR A 319 12.28 7.28 -9.56
CA THR A 319 10.98 7.17 -10.26
C THR A 319 11.06 6.62 -11.69
N GLU A 320 12.25 6.55 -12.27
CA GLU A 320 12.49 6.08 -13.64
C GLU A 320 13.26 4.75 -13.72
N ASN A 321 13.20 3.91 -12.68
CA ASN A 321 13.77 2.57 -12.77
C ASN A 321 12.94 1.69 -13.74
N LYS A 322 13.23 1.82 -15.03
CA LYS A 322 12.58 1.08 -16.13
C LYS A 322 12.73 -0.44 -15.99
N ALA A 323 13.83 -0.91 -15.39
CA ALA A 323 14.04 -2.34 -15.15
C ALA A 323 13.05 -2.86 -14.10
N TYR A 324 12.91 -2.14 -12.97
CA TYR A 324 11.94 -2.48 -11.93
C TYR A 324 10.49 -2.43 -12.44
N LEU A 325 10.13 -1.40 -13.22
CA LEU A 325 8.81 -1.32 -13.84
C LEU A 325 8.55 -2.53 -14.75
N LYS A 326 9.53 -2.93 -15.55
CA LYS A 326 9.42 -4.10 -16.43
C LYS A 326 9.20 -5.39 -15.63
N GLU A 327 9.89 -5.57 -14.50
CA GLU A 327 9.68 -6.71 -13.61
C GLU A 327 8.27 -6.72 -13.00
N CYS A 328 7.73 -5.56 -12.61
CA CYS A 328 6.36 -5.42 -12.12
C CYS A 328 5.35 -5.84 -13.18
N VAL A 329 5.46 -5.27 -14.39
CA VAL A 329 4.58 -5.61 -15.53
C VAL A 329 4.64 -7.10 -15.85
N GLN A 330 5.82 -7.72 -15.84
CA GLN A 330 5.97 -9.17 -16.08
C GLN A 330 5.23 -10.00 -15.03
N ARG A 331 5.39 -9.65 -13.75
CA ARG A 331 4.75 -10.34 -12.63
C ARG A 331 3.23 -10.19 -12.69
N GLU A 332 2.74 -8.97 -12.86
CA GLU A 332 1.33 -8.64 -12.95
C GLU A 332 0.65 -9.35 -14.14
N THR A 333 1.34 -9.40 -15.29
CA THR A 333 0.87 -10.15 -16.46
C THR A 333 0.73 -11.64 -16.14
N ALA A 334 1.67 -12.24 -15.40
CA ALA A 334 1.58 -13.64 -14.99
C ALA A 334 0.37 -13.90 -14.09
N TYR A 335 0.10 -13.01 -13.13
CA TYR A 335 -1.08 -13.07 -12.27
C TYR A 335 -2.38 -12.99 -13.10
N MET A 336 -2.46 -12.03 -14.03
CA MET A 336 -3.65 -11.86 -14.88
C MET A 336 -3.87 -13.05 -15.82
N ARG A 337 -2.82 -13.59 -16.43
CA ARG A 337 -2.91 -14.82 -17.25
C ARG A 337 -3.44 -15.99 -16.43
N GLN A 338 -2.93 -16.16 -15.21
CA GLN A 338 -3.39 -17.22 -14.34
C GLN A 338 -4.87 -17.04 -13.94
N ALA A 339 -5.30 -15.82 -13.61
CA ALA A 339 -6.69 -15.53 -13.29
C ALA A 339 -7.63 -15.84 -14.46
N ILE A 340 -7.27 -15.45 -15.68
CA ILE A 340 -8.08 -15.70 -16.90
C ILE A 340 -8.16 -17.19 -17.25
N ARG A 341 -7.12 -17.96 -16.94
CA ARG A 341 -7.11 -19.42 -17.17
C ARG A 341 -8.03 -20.19 -16.24
N TYR A 342 -8.46 -19.61 -15.12
CA TYR A 342 -9.33 -20.30 -14.18
C TYR A 342 -10.74 -20.52 -14.78
N PRO A 343 -11.17 -21.78 -15.01
CA PRO A 343 -12.34 -22.06 -15.83
C PRO A 343 -13.67 -21.68 -15.17
N LEU A 344 -13.72 -21.60 -13.85
CA LEU A 344 -14.96 -21.34 -13.11
C LEU A 344 -15.17 -19.85 -12.76
N ALA A 345 -14.17 -18.98 -13.02
CA ALA A 345 -14.31 -17.54 -12.83
C ALA A 345 -15.40 -16.98 -13.74
N LYS A 346 -16.34 -16.24 -13.15
CA LYS A 346 -17.31 -15.41 -13.85
C LYS A 346 -16.84 -13.96 -13.95
N ALA A 347 -16.04 -13.50 -13.00
CA ALA A 347 -15.49 -12.16 -12.99
C ALA A 347 -14.08 -12.14 -12.39
N ILE A 348 -13.27 -11.22 -12.91
CA ILE A 348 -11.93 -10.91 -12.40
C ILE A 348 -11.92 -9.41 -12.10
N VAL A 349 -11.58 -9.05 -10.87
CA VAL A 349 -11.36 -7.67 -10.45
C VAL A 349 -9.85 -7.49 -10.37
N TYR A 350 -9.27 -6.75 -11.32
CA TYR A 350 -7.86 -6.40 -11.32
C TYR A 350 -7.64 -5.07 -10.63
N VAL A 351 -6.69 -4.99 -9.70
CA VAL A 351 -6.38 -3.78 -8.95
C VAL A 351 -4.88 -3.60 -8.81
N THR A 352 -4.45 -2.34 -8.96
CA THR A 352 -3.07 -1.90 -8.73
C THR A 352 -3.09 -0.56 -7.98
N PHE A 353 -1.96 -0.19 -7.39
CA PHE A 353 -1.65 1.14 -6.89
C PHE A 353 -0.63 1.84 -7.81
N SER A 354 -0.80 1.68 -9.13
CA SER A 354 0.08 2.27 -10.13
C SER A 354 -0.60 3.37 -10.96
N LYS A 355 0.18 4.40 -11.31
CA LYS A 355 -0.19 5.42 -12.29
C LYS A 355 0.27 5.07 -13.72
N ASN A 356 1.04 3.99 -13.88
CA ASN A 356 1.60 3.61 -15.17
C ASN A 356 0.57 2.82 -15.98
N LYS A 357 0.27 3.30 -17.18
CA LYS A 357 -0.62 2.60 -18.13
C LYS A 357 -0.15 1.16 -18.43
N SER A 358 1.17 0.95 -18.42
CA SER A 358 1.80 -0.36 -18.64
C SER A 358 1.49 -1.39 -17.56
N GLU A 359 1.12 -0.96 -16.35
CA GLU A 359 0.67 -1.81 -15.23
C GLU A 359 -0.85 -1.87 -15.13
N ASN A 360 -1.58 -1.11 -15.96
CA ASN A 360 -3.03 -0.94 -15.84
C ASN A 360 -3.73 -1.44 -17.11
N GLU A 361 -4.12 -0.52 -18.00
CA GLU A 361 -4.93 -0.82 -19.18
C GLU A 361 -4.22 -1.77 -20.15
N GLU A 362 -2.90 -1.66 -20.29
CA GLU A 362 -2.14 -2.46 -21.26
C GLU A 362 -2.10 -3.94 -20.87
N ILE A 363 -1.97 -4.27 -19.57
CA ILE A 363 -1.99 -5.66 -19.10
C ILE A 363 -3.37 -6.28 -19.33
N VAL A 364 -4.43 -5.56 -18.97
CA VAL A 364 -5.81 -6.04 -19.17
C VAL A 364 -6.06 -6.30 -20.65
N GLN A 365 -5.70 -5.36 -21.53
CA GLN A 365 -5.91 -5.51 -22.96
C GLN A 365 -5.09 -6.66 -23.56
N ALA A 366 -3.81 -6.75 -23.21
CA ALA A 366 -2.92 -7.79 -23.72
C ALA A 366 -3.41 -9.19 -23.34
N THR A 367 -3.75 -9.39 -22.07
CA THR A 367 -4.17 -10.71 -21.56
C THR A 367 -5.53 -11.16 -22.10
N ILE A 368 -6.47 -10.23 -22.32
CA ILE A 368 -7.75 -10.54 -22.98
C ILE A 368 -7.55 -10.92 -24.46
N ASN A 369 -6.69 -10.19 -25.18
CA ASN A 369 -6.40 -10.47 -26.60
C ASN A 369 -5.75 -11.85 -26.75
N GLU A 370 -4.73 -12.16 -25.94
CA GLU A 370 -4.07 -13.47 -25.93
C GLU A 370 -5.07 -14.61 -25.72
N GLN A 371 -6.00 -14.48 -24.76
CA GLN A 371 -7.00 -15.50 -24.51
C GLN A 371 -7.99 -15.67 -25.67
N THR A 372 -8.36 -14.57 -26.33
CA THR A 372 -9.28 -14.56 -27.48
C THR A 372 -8.66 -15.25 -28.69
N GLU A 373 -7.37 -14.98 -28.94
CA GLU A 373 -6.60 -15.64 -30.00
C GLU A 373 -6.47 -17.14 -29.74
N GLN A 374 -6.14 -17.56 -28.51
CA GLN A 374 -6.05 -18.97 -28.13
C GLN A 374 -7.37 -19.72 -28.34
N ARG A 375 -8.51 -19.12 -27.97
CA ARG A 375 -9.85 -19.70 -28.22
C ARG A 375 -10.17 -19.82 -29.71
N SER A 376 -9.75 -18.82 -30.50
CA SER A 376 -9.95 -18.81 -31.95
C SER A 376 -9.13 -19.90 -32.65
N GLN A 377 -7.92 -20.18 -32.17
CA GLN A 377 -7.06 -21.24 -32.70
C GLN A 377 -7.53 -22.66 -32.28
N GLN A 378 -8.19 -22.79 -31.12
CA GLN A 378 -8.75 -24.07 -30.64
C GLN A 378 -10.10 -24.45 -31.27
N THR A 379 -10.72 -23.55 -32.06
CA THR A 379 -11.98 -23.85 -32.78
C THR A 379 -11.63 -24.11 -34.25
N PRO A 380 -11.54 -25.37 -34.73
CA PRO A 380 -11.35 -25.61 -36.15
C PRO A 380 -12.54 -24.99 -36.90
N ARG A 381 -12.26 -24.27 -37.99
CA ARG A 381 -13.30 -23.97 -38.99
C ARG A 381 -13.96 -25.30 -39.33
N LYS A 382 -15.21 -25.47 -38.92
CA LYS A 382 -16.05 -26.51 -39.53
C LYS A 382 -16.17 -26.08 -40.99
N ASP A 383 -15.35 -26.67 -41.85
CA ASP A 383 -15.61 -26.70 -43.27
C ASP A 383 -17.00 -27.31 -43.42
N ILE A 384 -17.97 -26.43 -43.66
CA ILE A 384 -19.30 -26.83 -44.11
C ILE A 384 -19.03 -27.37 -45.51
N GLY A 385 -18.76 -28.67 -45.59
CA GLY A 385 -18.72 -29.41 -46.83
C GLY A 385 -19.98 -29.08 -47.60
N SER A 386 -19.80 -28.47 -48.76
CA SER A 386 -20.81 -28.22 -49.77
C SER A 386 -21.47 -29.54 -50.15
N TYR A 387 -22.63 -29.82 -49.56
CA TYR A 387 -23.57 -30.77 -50.13
C TYR A 387 -24.32 -30.08 -51.26
N LYS A 388 -23.76 -30.21 -52.47
CA LYS A 388 -24.39 -30.56 -53.76
C LYS A 388 -23.64 -29.96 -54.93
#